data_AF-A0A1F3XUP5-F1
#
_entry.id   AF-A0A1F3XUP5-F1
#
_cell.length_a   1.000
_cell.length_b   1.000
_cell.length_c   1.000
_cell.angle_alpha   90.00
_cell.angle_beta   90.00
_cell.angle_gamma   90.00
#
_symmetry.space_group_name_H-M   'P 1'
#
loop_
_entity.id
_entity.type
_entity.pdbx_description
1 polymer ?
#
loop_
_entity_poly.entity_id
_entity_poly.type
_entity_poly.pdbx_seq_one_letter_code
_entity_poly.pdbx_strand_id
1 'polypeptide(L)'
;MRIHVFRPLTQEEIENPDYLKKNPKQKNFLGKLKGLQGDKVQLELIQDKNAGGAVMIPLPLISKANLEPDLNKIGDGEQGSKKRSRRS
;
A
#
# COMPACT_ATOMS: atom_id res chain seq x y z
N MET A 1 -1.48 6.56 5.09
CA MET A 1 -1.13 5.43 5.95
C MET A 1 -0.47 4.36 5.10
N ARG A 2 0.79 4.02 5.40
CA ARG A 2 1.55 3.02 4.66
C ARG A 2 1.44 1.69 5.40
N ILE A 3 1.33 0.60 4.66
CA ILE A 3 1.25 -0.74 5.24
C ILE A 3 2.15 -1.68 4.47
N HIS A 4 2.87 -2.49 5.25
CA HIS A 4 3.72 -3.56 4.76
C HIS A 4 3.06 -4.89 5.12
N VAL A 5 2.53 -5.57 4.11
CA VAL A 5 1.77 -6.80 4.25
C VAL A 5 2.62 -7.98 3.80
N PHE A 6 2.62 -9.04 4.60
CA PHE A 6 3.26 -10.29 4.27
C PHE A 6 2.21 -11.34 3.90
N ARG A 7 2.35 -11.88 2.70
CA ARG A 7 1.50 -12.94 2.15
C ARG A 7 2.39 -14.11 1.73
N PRO A 8 2.42 -15.25 2.45
CA PRO A 8 3.09 -16.43 1.95
C PRO A 8 2.40 -16.93 0.67
N LEU A 9 3.17 -17.56 -0.21
CA LEU A 9 2.60 -18.25 -1.36
C LEU A 9 1.78 -19.45 -0.87
N THR A 10 0.62 -19.64 -1.47
CA THR A 10 -0.19 -20.84 -1.26
C THR A 10 0.42 -22.04 -1.99
N GLN A 11 0.07 -23.26 -1.58
CA GLN A 11 0.59 -24.48 -2.20
C GLN A 11 0.27 -24.54 -3.70
N GLU A 12 -0.95 -24.13 -4.10
CA GLU A 12 -1.39 -24.05 -5.49
C GLU A 12 -0.54 -23.07 -6.33
N GLU A 13 -0.10 -21.95 -5.75
CA GLU A 13 0.75 -20.96 -6.42
C GLU A 13 2.20 -21.41 -6.54
N ILE A 14 2.69 -22.23 -5.60
CA ILE A 14 4.02 -22.83 -5.64
C ILE A 14 4.09 -23.89 -6.74
N GLU A 15 3.01 -24.67 -6.89
CA GLU A 15 2.92 -25.71 -7.91
C GLU A 15 2.69 -25.13 -9.33
N ASN A 16 2.38 -23.83 -9.44
CA ASN A 16 2.17 -23.14 -10.71
C ASN A 16 3.46 -22.42 -11.20
N PRO A 17 4.20 -23.01 -12.17
CA PRO A 17 5.45 -22.44 -12.66
C PRO A 17 5.27 -21.10 -13.40
N ASP A 18 4.10 -20.85 -13.99
CA ASP A 18 3.82 -19.59 -14.69
C ASP A 18 3.56 -18.43 -13.71
N TYR A 19 2.97 -18.74 -12.55
CA TYR A 19 2.80 -17.77 -11.46
C TYR A 19 4.16 -17.41 -10.85
N LEU A 20 5.01 -18.40 -10.60
CA LEU A 20 6.36 -18.18 -10.06
C LEU A 20 7.25 -17.37 -11.01
N LYS A 21 7.14 -17.57 -12.33
CA LYS A 21 7.87 -16.75 -13.32
C LYS A 21 7.48 -15.28 -13.26
N LYS A 22 6.19 -14.98 -13.03
CA LYS A 22 5.69 -13.60 -12.92
C LYS A 22 5.99 -12.99 -11.55
N ASN A 23 6.00 -13.79 -10.50
CA ASN A 23 6.10 -13.34 -9.10
C ASN A 23 7.22 -14.06 -8.31
N PRO A 24 8.48 -14.03 -8.77
CA PRO A 24 9.55 -14.92 -8.27
C PRO A 24 9.96 -14.70 -6.81
N LYS A 25 9.49 -13.63 -6.16
CA LYS A 25 9.85 -13.24 -4.79
C LYS A 25 8.70 -12.62 -4.00
N GLN A 26 7.45 -12.85 -4.41
CA GLN A 26 6.30 -12.14 -3.85
C GLN A 26 5.95 -12.67 -2.44
N LYS A 27 6.65 -12.13 -1.45
CA LYS A 27 6.42 -12.39 -0.02
C LYS A 27 5.85 -11.16 0.69
N ASN A 28 6.14 -9.99 0.14
CA ASN A 28 5.97 -8.69 0.79
C ASN A 28 5.29 -7.71 -0.17
N PHE A 29 4.18 -7.12 0.25
CA PHE A 29 3.51 -6.02 -0.42
C PHE A 29 3.71 -4.75 0.39
N LEU A 30 4.24 -3.71 -0.23
CA LEU A 30 4.41 -2.40 0.39
C LEU A 30 3.59 -1.37 -0.37
N GLY A 31 2.61 -0.77 0.33
CA GLY A 31 1.66 0.10 -0.32
C GLY A 31 0.96 1.07 0.62
N LYS A 32 0.13 1.94 0.05
CA LYS A 32 -0.84 2.75 0.80
C LYS A 32 -2.13 1.94 0.91
N LEU A 33 -2.65 1.82 2.13
CA LEU A 33 -3.97 1.23 2.36
C LEU A 33 -5.04 2.17 1.81
N LYS A 34 -5.81 1.72 0.80
CA LYS A 34 -6.95 2.48 0.26
C LYS A 34 -8.25 2.15 0.97
N GLY A 35 -8.43 0.88 1.32
CA GLY A 35 -9.64 0.42 2.02
C GLY A 35 -9.76 -1.10 2.06
N LEU A 36 -10.95 -1.54 2.45
CA LEU A 36 -11.36 -2.94 2.50
C LEU A 36 -12.56 -3.11 1.56
N GLN A 37 -12.58 -4.21 0.82
CA GLN A 37 -13.72 -4.61 0.00
C GLN A 37 -14.04 -6.08 0.30
N GLY A 38 -15.05 -6.31 1.13
CA GLY A 38 -15.32 -7.63 1.71
C GLY A 38 -14.10 -8.14 2.49
N ASP A 39 -13.73 -9.40 2.26
CA ASP A 39 -12.56 -10.04 2.88
C ASP A 39 -11.23 -9.76 2.16
N LYS A 40 -11.13 -8.63 1.45
CA LYS A 40 -9.92 -8.26 0.71
C LYS A 40 -9.48 -6.85 1.09
N VAL A 41 -8.17 -6.69 1.23
CA VAL A 41 -7.48 -5.42 1.43
C VAL A 41 -7.11 -4.85 0.06
N GLN A 42 -7.47 -3.59 -0.17
CA GLN A 42 -7.03 -2.85 -1.34
C GLN A 42 -5.77 -2.02 -1.00
N LEU A 43 -4.65 -2.36 -1.65
CA LEU A 43 -3.38 -1.65 -1.51
C LEU A 43 -2.98 -0.99 -2.82
N GLU A 44 -2.57 0.27 -2.74
CA GLU A 44 -1.88 0.96 -3.83
C GLU A 44 -0.38 0.71 -3.67
N LEU A 45 0.23 -0.01 -4.61
CA LEU A 45 1.63 -0.42 -4.55
C LEU A 45 2.58 0.75 -4.80
N ILE A 46 3.64 0.83 -3.99
CA ILE A 46 4.65 1.91 -4.09
C ILE A 46 5.85 1.50 -4.95
N GLN A 47 6.05 0.18 -5.16
CA GLN A 47 7.27 -0.35 -5.79
C GLN A 47 7.19 -0.51 -7.31
N ASP A 48 5.99 -0.44 -7.91
CA ASP A 48 5.83 -0.56 -9.35
C ASP A 48 6.11 0.79 -10.02
N LYS A 49 7.33 0.91 -10.58
CA LYS A 49 7.86 2.14 -11.23
C LYS A 49 7.02 2.66 -12.41
N ASN A 50 5.98 1.94 -12.87
CA ASN A 50 5.22 2.30 -14.08
C ASN A 50 3.70 2.41 -13.96
N ALA A 51 3.10 2.17 -12.79
CA ALA A 51 1.70 2.51 -12.56
C ALA A 51 1.41 2.37 -11.07
N GLY A 52 0.62 3.26 -10.49
CA GLY A 52 0.02 3.08 -9.16
C GLY A 52 -0.97 1.91 -9.16
N GLY A 53 -0.45 0.70 -9.35
CA GLY A 53 -1.21 -0.54 -9.41
C GLY A 53 -1.89 -0.78 -8.09
N ALA A 54 -3.22 -0.92 -8.14
CA ALA A 54 -3.98 -1.39 -7.00
C ALA A 54 -3.97 -2.92 -6.99
N VAL A 55 -3.60 -3.51 -5.86
CA VAL A 55 -3.72 -4.96 -5.64
C VAL A 55 -4.79 -5.24 -4.58
N MET A 56 -5.54 -6.31 -4.81
CA MET A 56 -6.52 -6.84 -3.89
C MET A 56 -5.96 -8.10 -3.22
N ILE A 57 -5.71 -8.03 -1.91
CA ILE A 57 -5.13 -9.13 -1.15
C ILE A 57 -6.18 -9.70 -0.21
N PRO A 58 -6.56 -10.99 -0.32
CA PRO A 58 -7.46 -11.61 0.65
C PRO A 58 -6.88 -11.58 2.06
N LEU A 59 -7.68 -11.10 3.03
CA LEU A 59 -7.33 -11.05 4.45
C LEU A 59 -6.84 -12.41 5.00
N PRO A 60 -7.45 -13.57 4.65
CA PRO A 60 -6.98 -14.86 5.17
C PRO A 60 -5.56 -15.24 4.72
N LEU A 61 -5.07 -14.63 3.63
CA LEU A 61 -3.73 -14.88 3.10
C LEU A 61 -2.68 -13.94 3.69
N ILE A 62 -3.09 -12.95 4.49
CA ILE A 62 -2.20 -12.02 5.17
C ILE A 62 -1.77 -12.63 6.49
N SER A 63 -0.51 -13.03 6.59
CA SER A 63 0.03 -13.59 7.84
C SER A 63 0.56 -12.53 8.81
N LYS A 64 1.01 -11.38 8.28
CA LYS A 64 1.51 -10.23 9.06
C LYS A 64 1.23 -8.93 8.32
N ALA A 65 0.94 -7.88 9.06
CA ALA A 65 0.75 -6.53 8.53
C ALA A 65 1.34 -5.50 9.48
N ASN A 66 2.33 -4.74 9.02
CA ASN A 66 2.96 -3.67 9.78
C ASN A 66 2.48 -2.32 9.24
N LEU A 67 1.96 -1.48 10.12
CA LEU A 67 1.62 -0.09 9.79
C LEU A 67 2.87 0.77 9.91
N GLU A 68 3.20 1.49 8.85
CA GLU A 68 4.32 2.44 8.83
C GLU A 68 3.77 3.87 8.85
N PRO A 69 4.33 4.75 9.71
CA PRO A 69 4.00 6.16 9.69
C PRO A 69 4.44 6.77 8.35
N ASP A 70 3.59 7.64 7.81
CA ASP A 70 3.93 8.43 6.63
C ASP A 70 4.73 9.65 7.09
N LEU A 71 6.05 9.48 7.24
CA LEU A 71 6.93 10.53 7.79
C LEU A 71 7.01 11.77 6.88
N ASN A 72 6.55 11.67 5.64
CA ASN A 72 6.46 12.80 4.71
C ASN A 72 5.27 13.74 5.01
N LYS A 73 4.34 13.35 5.89
CA LYS A 73 3.17 14.16 6.28
C LYS A 73 3.38 15.03 7.53
N ILE A 74 4.58 15.07 8.09
CA ILE A 74 4.88 15.84 9.32
C ILE A 74 5.21 17.33 8.98
N GLY A 75 5.02 17.77 7.73
CA GLY A 75 5.32 19.14 7.29
C GLY A 75 4.12 20.09 7.11
N ASP A 76 2.88 19.61 7.13
CA ASP A 76 1.71 20.46 6.82
C ASP A 76 0.98 20.89 8.09
N GLY A 77 1.65 21.72 8.88
CA GLY A 77 1.14 22.26 10.12
C GLY A 77 1.48 23.74 10.30
N GLU A 78 1.24 24.58 9.29
CA GLU A 78 0.89 26.01 9.42
C GLU A 78 0.77 26.68 8.02
N GLN A 79 -0.41 26.56 7.37
CA GLN A 79 -0.87 27.61 6.46
C GLN A 79 -1.91 28.46 7.19
N GLY A 80 -1.42 29.19 8.20
CA GLY A 80 -2.14 30.31 8.79
C GLY A 80 -2.31 31.41 7.74
N SER A 81 -3.53 31.54 7.23
CA SER A 81 -3.91 32.50 6.21
C SER A 81 -3.72 33.94 6.73
N LYS A 82 -2.66 34.65 6.30
CA LYS A 82 -2.59 36.11 6.47
C LYS A 82 -3.56 36.80 5.53
N LYS A 83 -4.81 36.92 5.97
CA LYS A 83 -5.84 37.78 5.39
C LYS A 83 -5.83 39.13 6.13
N ARG A 84 -5.86 40.23 5.35
CA ARG A 84 -5.98 41.67 5.68
C ARG A 84 -4.65 42.43 5.59
N SER A 85 -4.53 43.43 4.72
CA SER A 85 -4.90 44.85 4.95
C SER A 85 -3.95 45.65 4.02
N ARG A 86 -4.25 46.73 3.29
CA ARG A 86 -5.36 47.70 3.28
C ARG A 86 -5.26 48.47 1.94
N ARG A 87 -6.44 48.90 1.49
CA ARG A 87 -6.70 50.02 0.57
C ARG A 87 -6.03 51.30 1.11
N SER A 88 -5.37 52.09 0.26
CA SER A 88 -5.42 53.57 0.17
C SER A 88 -4.53 53.99 -0.98
#